data_AF-A0A938TAU7-F1
#
_entry.id   AF-A0A938TAU7-F1
#
_cell.length_a   1.000
_cell.length_b   1.000
_cell.length_c   1.000
_cell.angle_alpha   90.00
_cell.angle_beta   90.00
_cell.angle_gamma   90.00
#
_symmetry.space_group_name_H-M   'P 1'
#
loop_
_entity.id
_entity.type
_entity.pdbx_description
1 polymer ?
#
loop_
_entity_poly.entity_id
_entity_poly.type
_entity_poly.pdbx_seq_one_letter_code
_entity_poly.pdbx_strand_id
1 'polypeptide(L)' 'MKILVIALSGIGDALMFTPSLKKLSDEFPSAKIDILIMYKSLTDVF' A
#
# COMPACT_ATOMS: atom_id res chain seq x y z
N MET A 1 10.99 -6.20 9.90
CA MET A 1 11.40 -5.59 8.61
C MET A 1 10.58 -4.32 8.38
N LYS A 2 11.08 -3.34 7.60
CA LYS A 2 10.32 -2.12 7.26
C LYS A 2 10.18 -2.03 5.74
N ILE A 3 8.97 -1.83 5.25
CA ILE A 3 8.63 -1.71 3.83
C ILE A 3 7.95 -0.36 3.62
N LEU A 4 8.42 0.42 2.64
CA LEU A 4 7.75 1.62 2.17
C LEU A 4 7.24 1.38 0.76
N VAL A 5 5.92 1.44 0.58
CA VAL A 5 5.27 1.38 -0.74
C VAL A 5 5.08 2.81 -1.25
N ILE A 6 5.60 3.10 -2.43
CA ILE A 6 5.47 4.42 -3.07
C ILE A 6 4.38 4.33 -4.14
N ALA A 7 3.18 4.78 -3.81
CA ALA A 7 2.01 4.81 -4.69
C ALA A 7 1.62 6.27 -5.01
N LEU A 8 2.55 6.97 -5.66
CA LEU A 8 2.36 8.36 -6.11
C LEU A 8 1.62 8.47 -7.45
N SER A 9 1.21 7.33 -8.01
CA SER A 9 0.40 7.23 -9.22
C SER A 9 -1.06 7.63 -8.99
N GLY A 10 -1.88 7.56 -10.04
CA GLY A 10 -3.31 7.84 -9.96
C GLY A 10 -4.05 6.94 -8.96
N ILE A 11 -5.23 7.37 -8.52
CA ILE A 11 -6.08 6.61 -7.59
C ILE A 11 -6.32 5.16 -8.08
N GLY A 12 -6.51 4.99 -9.39
CA GLY A 12 -6.72 3.66 -9.99
C GLY A 12 -5.56 2.71 -9.77
N ASP A 13 -4.32 3.16 -9.97
CA ASP A 13 -3.13 2.32 -9.81
C ASP A 13 -2.92 1.92 -8.35
N ALA A 14 -3.11 2.86 -7.42
CA ALA A 14 -3.02 2.56 -5.99
C ALA A 14 -4.09 1.56 -5.54
N LEU A 15 -5.31 1.67 -6.06
CA LEU A 15 -6.39 0.71 -5.81
C LEU A 15 -6.04 -0.68 -6.36
N MET A 16 -5.52 -0.76 -7.58
CA MET A 16 -5.10 -2.03 -8.20
C MET A 16 -3.94 -2.70 -7.44
N PHE A 17 -3.16 -1.95 -6.67
CA PHE A 17 -2.06 -2.48 -5.87
C PHE A 17 -2.50 -3.13 -4.54
N THR A 18 -3.74 -2.88 -4.08
CA THR A 18 -4.23 -3.40 -2.79
C THR A 18 -4.11 -4.93 -2.60
N PRO A 19 -4.30 -5.81 -3.62
CA PRO A 19 -4.11 -7.25 -3.43
C PRO A 19 -2.65 -7.63 -3.17
N SER A 20 -1.72 -6.91 -3.81
CA SER A 20 -0.28 -7.09 -3.57
C SER A 20 0.11 -6.67 -2.15
N LEU A 21 -0.53 -5.62 -1.62
CA LEU A 21 -0.36 -5.19 -0.23
C LEU A 21 -0.81 -6.29 0.74
N LYS A 22 -1.97 -6.92 0.46
CA LYS A 22 -2.46 -8.05 1.26
C LYS A 22 -1.45 -9.20 1.23
N LYS A 23 -0.94 -9.56 0.06
CA LYS A 23 0.06 -10.62 -0.07
C LYS A 23 1.36 -10.32 0.68
N LEU A 24 1.84 -9.08 0.63
CA LEU A 24 3.01 -8.63 1.40
C LEU A 24 2.79 -8.79 2.91
N SER A 25 1.61 -8.46 3.42
CA SER A 25 1.29 -8.64 4.85
C SER A 25 1.23 -10.11 5.26
N ASP A 26 0.76 -10.99 4.36
CA ASP A 26 0.66 -12.43 4.63
C ASP A 26 2.03 -13.12 4.61
N GLU A 27 2.91 -12.72 3.68
CA GLU A 27 4.26 -13.28 3.56
C GLU A 27 5.23 -12.73 4.62
N PHE A 28 5.04 -11.48 5.04
CA PHE A 28 5.88 -10.81 6.03
C PHE A 28 5.06 -10.29 7.22
N PRO A 29 4.50 -11.18 8.07
CA PRO A 29 3.56 -10.82 9.13
C PRO A 29 4.15 -9.90 10.23
N SER A 30 5.48 -9.82 10.34
CA SER A 30 6.17 -8.92 11.27
C SER A 30 6.71 -7.65 10.60
N ALA A 31 6.43 -7.43 9.32
CA ALA A 31 6.84 -6.21 8.63
C ALA A 31 5.93 -5.03 8.99
N LYS A 32 6.55 -3.87 9.25
CA LYS A 32 5.84 -2.59 9.25
C LYS A 32 5.79 -2.09 7.81
N ILE A 33 4.58 -1.95 7.26
CA ILE A 33 4.35 -1.48 5.90
C ILE A 33 3.77 -0.07 5.99
N ASP A 34 4.51 0.92 5.50
CA ASP A 34 4.04 2.30 5.36
C ASP A 34 3.79 2.56 3.87
N ILE A 35 2.77 3.36 3.54
CA ILE A 35 2.41 3.68 2.15
C ILE A 35 2.47 5.20 1.97
N LEU A 36 3.26 5.65 1.00
CA LEU A 36 3.29 7.03 0.57
C LEU A 36 2.36 7.20 -0.64
N ILE A 37 1.29 7.97 -0.43
CA ILE A 37 0.24 8.25 -1.42
C ILE A 37 0.20 9.73 -1.77
N MET A 38 -0.20 10.05 -3.01
CA MET A 38 -0.39 11.45 -3.44
C MET A 38 -1.77 11.99 -3.05
N TYR A 39 -2.81 11.14 -3.09
CA TYR A 39 -4.20 11.55 -2.89
C TYR A 39 -4.72 11.11 -1.53
N LYS A 40 -5.19 12.07 -0.73
CA LYS A 40 -5.78 11.80 0.60
C LYS A 40 -6.95 10.82 0.54
N SER A 41 -7.76 10.84 -0.52
CA SER A 41 -8.91 9.93 -0.67
C SER A 41 -8.56 8.45 -0.67
N LEU A 42 -7.29 8.08 -0.87
CA LEU A 42 -6.84 6.69 -0.79
C LEU A 42 -6.73 6.18 0.65
N THR A 43 -6.74 7.05 1.67
CA THR A 43 -6.69 6.60 3.08
C THR A 43 -7.91 5.80 3.48
N ASP A 44 -9.03 5.94 2.77
CA ASP A 44 -10.28 5.21 3.06
C ASP A 44 -10.27 3.81 2.43
N VAL A 45 -9.27 3.51 1.59
CA VAL A 45 -9.12 2.24 0.86
C VAL A 45 -8.14 1.28 1.54
N PHE A 46 -7.16 1.82 2.28
CA PHE A 46 -6.06 1.07 2.90
C PHE A 46 -6.29 0.70 4.35
#